data_AF-A0AAZ1Y3Q9-F1
#
_entry.id   AF-A0AAZ1Y3Q9-F1
#
_cell.length_a   1.000
_cell.length_b   1.000
_cell.length_c   1.000
_cell.angle_alpha   90.00
_cell.angle_beta   90.00
_cell.angle_gamma   90.00
#
_symmetry.space_group_name_H-M   'P 1'
#
loop_
_entity.id
_entity.type
_entity.pdbx_description
1 polymer ?
#
loop_
_entity_poly.entity_id
_entity_poly.type
_entity_poly.pdbx_seq_one_letter_code
_entity_poly.pdbx_strand_id
1 'polypeptide(L)'
;MASETPSQLPAEEIQTERKPEEKDKRNPFKAPQVIRKIRAETFADASGHLKLWCQFFNVLSDSTIKWYKNEVEITQVKRKAGDEAQVNLAIVQASSKDAGVYGCSITNDYGTDSTDILLSADILTGLSIREDLGVGEEIEMTPLIFNKGVADSGVWGNKFFGRIMMKESHIGDGCSHKVWRAKVIYGLEPVFESGNTCIIKVCNPIAYGGKEDSCLIDTNLDIMKQECKIQNLAREYCKIFAAETRVIENFGPSLEVIPVYLMYRPANAVPYATVETDLTGVYQKFSDLDYTGRIDMRTGSEVEQKCCTLQHWIFQWTNGNLLFTRLEGVDTKITGVGISVKSTGHQGLSIEANPKVFEQFVSQHKCNYFCGLLGLRSLKVMDSLLTPAKPKSSRSPLLQRKMAAGSSSPQTGRKAAGSPRLSRKTEQEGSKMPTKQKAADAPKTIKMA
;
A
#
# COMPACT_ATOMS: atom_id res chain seq x y z
N MET A 1 6.96 -77.76 -31.42
CA MET A 1 5.49 -77.87 -31.61
C MET A 1 4.95 -78.51 -30.34
N ALA A 2 4.54 -77.69 -29.37
CA ALA A 2 3.18 -77.14 -29.19
C ALA A 2 2.40 -78.09 -28.25
N SER A 3 2.24 -77.70 -26.97
CA SER A 3 1.00 -77.16 -26.35
C SER A 3 0.11 -78.32 -25.82
N GLU A 4 -0.52 -78.35 -24.64
CA GLU A 4 -1.09 -77.36 -23.70
C GLU A 4 -1.46 -78.15 -22.39
N THR A 5 -1.11 -77.74 -21.14
CA THR A 5 -1.77 -76.81 -20.15
C THR A 5 -2.69 -77.55 -19.12
N PRO A 6 -3.18 -76.94 -18.01
CA PRO A 6 -2.60 -77.07 -16.66
C PRO A 6 -3.64 -77.33 -15.52
N SER A 7 -3.20 -77.41 -14.26
CA SER A 7 -4.10 -77.50 -13.07
C SER A 7 -3.68 -76.58 -11.92
N GLN A 8 -4.57 -75.63 -11.57
CA GLN A 8 -4.96 -75.08 -10.24
C GLN A 8 -3.91 -74.42 -9.32
N LEU A 9 -4.13 -73.40 -8.47
CA LEU A 9 -5.14 -72.39 -8.01
C LEU A 9 -4.40 -71.61 -6.86
N PRO A 10 -4.96 -70.64 -6.09
CA PRO A 10 -5.72 -69.41 -6.36
C PRO A 10 -5.08 -68.13 -5.71
N ALA A 11 -5.78 -67.00 -5.85
CA ALA A 11 -5.45 -65.63 -5.42
C ALA A 11 -5.54 -65.35 -3.90
N GLU A 12 -4.76 -64.38 -3.41
CA GLU A 12 -5.25 -63.22 -2.63
C GLU A 12 -4.16 -62.15 -2.40
N GLU A 13 -4.64 -60.93 -2.18
CA GLU A 13 -4.05 -59.61 -2.35
C GLU A 13 -3.02 -59.18 -1.28
N ILE A 14 -2.02 -58.37 -1.67
CA ILE A 14 -1.58 -57.21 -0.86
C ILE A 14 -1.33 -56.03 -1.81
N GLN A 15 -2.15 -55.00 -1.63
CA GLN A 15 -2.06 -53.68 -2.25
C GLN A 15 -0.80 -52.93 -1.78
N THR A 16 -0.06 -52.32 -2.70
CA THR A 16 0.66 -51.06 -2.43
C THR A 16 1.03 -50.34 -3.73
N GLU A 17 0.07 -49.69 -4.40
CA GLU A 17 0.41 -48.78 -5.51
C GLU A 17 -0.40 -47.47 -5.50
N ARG A 18 0.28 -46.44 -4.99
CA ARG A 18 0.34 -45.03 -5.42
C ARG A 18 -0.98 -44.31 -5.80
N LYS A 19 -1.32 -43.35 -4.93
CA LYS A 19 -2.21 -42.20 -5.13
C LYS A 19 -2.13 -41.58 -6.55
N PRO A 20 -3.26 -41.34 -7.25
CA PRO A 20 -3.29 -40.76 -8.61
C PRO A 20 -3.37 -39.21 -8.66
N GLU A 21 -2.74 -38.49 -7.72
CA GLU A 21 -2.95 -37.02 -7.58
C GLU A 21 -1.89 -36.12 -8.27
N GLU A 22 -0.81 -36.68 -8.82
CA GLU A 22 0.28 -35.86 -9.44
C GLU A 22 0.18 -35.69 -10.95
N LYS A 23 -0.53 -36.56 -11.68
CA LYS A 23 -0.54 -36.55 -13.16
C LYS A 23 -1.46 -35.49 -13.79
N ASP A 24 -2.41 -34.92 -13.05
CA ASP A 24 -3.40 -33.96 -13.59
C ASP A 24 -2.98 -32.47 -13.40
N LYS A 25 -1.89 -32.21 -12.68
CA LYS A 25 -1.43 -30.84 -12.37
C LYS A 25 -0.63 -30.16 -13.50
N ARG A 26 -0.18 -30.88 -14.52
CA ARG A 26 0.54 -30.33 -15.68
C ARG A 26 -0.06 -30.85 -16.96
N ASN A 27 -1.25 -30.39 -17.28
CA ASN A 27 -1.84 -30.62 -18.60
C ASN A 27 -1.38 -29.50 -19.54
N PRO A 28 -0.44 -29.74 -20.49
CA PRO A 28 0.10 -28.70 -21.36
C PRO A 28 -0.97 -28.03 -22.24
N PHE A 29 -2.08 -28.73 -22.49
CA PHE A 29 -3.22 -28.21 -23.24
C PHE A 29 -4.10 -27.25 -22.43
N LYS A 30 -3.88 -27.14 -21.12
CA LYS A 30 -4.56 -26.17 -20.24
C LYS A 30 -3.61 -25.08 -19.72
N ALA A 31 -2.32 -25.18 -20.03
CA ALA A 31 -1.35 -24.15 -19.70
C ALA A 31 -1.48 -22.97 -20.68
N PRO A 32 -1.37 -21.72 -20.21
CA PRO A 32 -1.37 -20.55 -21.06
C PRO A 32 -0.12 -20.54 -21.95
N GLN A 33 -0.22 -19.93 -23.13
CA GLN A 33 0.85 -19.88 -24.11
C GLN A 33 1.04 -18.47 -24.65
N VAL A 34 2.29 -18.06 -24.88
CA VAL A 34 2.62 -16.81 -25.57
C VAL A 34 2.23 -16.95 -27.04
N ILE A 35 1.22 -16.19 -27.47
CA ILE A 35 0.85 -16.12 -28.90
C ILE A 35 1.54 -14.94 -29.60
N ARG A 36 1.87 -13.89 -28.84
CA ARG A 36 2.66 -12.75 -29.34
C ARG A 36 3.70 -12.36 -28.31
N LYS A 37 4.97 -12.46 -28.71
CA LYS A 37 6.11 -11.94 -27.95
C LYS A 37 5.98 -10.43 -27.74
N ILE A 38 6.72 -9.91 -26.76
CA ILE A 38 6.71 -8.48 -26.45
C ILE A 38 7.11 -7.66 -27.67
N ARG A 39 6.36 -6.59 -27.93
CA ARG A 39 6.64 -5.57 -28.94
C ARG A 39 6.62 -4.20 -28.29
N ALA A 40 7.40 -3.28 -28.86
CA ALA A 40 7.48 -1.90 -28.43
C ALA A 40 6.87 -0.99 -29.51
N GLU A 41 5.97 -0.10 -29.11
CA GLU A 41 5.27 0.86 -29.99
C GLU A 41 5.26 2.24 -29.34
N THR A 42 5.51 3.29 -30.12
CA THR A 42 5.44 4.67 -29.65
C THR A 42 3.99 5.16 -29.62
N PHE A 43 3.67 6.02 -28.65
CA PHE A 43 2.36 6.69 -28.63
C PHE A 43 2.26 7.69 -29.79
N ALA A 44 1.05 7.86 -30.33
CA ALA A 44 0.80 8.71 -31.49
C ALA A 44 0.92 10.22 -31.20
N ASP A 45 0.88 10.61 -29.94
CA ASP A 45 0.91 12.00 -29.47
C ASP A 45 2.32 12.62 -29.48
N ALA A 46 3.34 11.87 -29.93
CA ALA A 46 4.74 12.30 -29.88
C ALA A 46 5.15 12.81 -28.48
N SER A 47 4.63 12.18 -27.41
CA SER A 47 4.99 12.49 -26.02
C SER A 47 6.30 11.83 -25.57
N GLY A 48 6.88 10.96 -26.42
CA GLY A 48 8.02 10.12 -26.05
C GLY A 48 7.64 8.95 -25.14
N HIS A 49 6.35 8.71 -24.90
CA HIS A 49 5.89 7.52 -24.20
C HIS A 49 6.11 6.27 -25.08
N LEU A 50 6.37 5.14 -24.43
CA LEU A 50 6.58 3.85 -25.09
C LEU A 50 5.62 2.79 -24.52
N LYS A 51 4.92 2.08 -25.39
CA LYS A 51 4.03 0.96 -25.04
C LYS A 51 4.75 -0.35 -25.32
N LEU A 52 5.01 -1.13 -24.28
CA LEU A 52 5.38 -2.54 -24.41
C LEU A 52 4.11 -3.37 -24.32
N TRP A 53 3.90 -4.32 -25.24
CA TRP A 53 2.73 -5.19 -25.18
C TRP A 53 3.03 -6.61 -25.66
N CYS A 54 2.32 -7.58 -25.09
CA CYS A 54 2.34 -8.97 -25.51
C CYS A 54 0.93 -9.58 -25.41
N GLN A 55 0.79 -10.80 -25.90
CA GLN A 55 -0.50 -11.49 -25.85
C GLN A 55 -0.31 -12.98 -25.54
N PHE A 56 -1.22 -13.48 -24.72
CA PHE A 56 -1.29 -14.89 -24.34
C PHE A 56 -2.58 -15.50 -24.90
N PHE A 57 -2.52 -16.79 -25.20
CA PHE A 57 -3.61 -17.62 -25.67
C PHE A 57 -3.79 -18.80 -24.70
N ASN A 58 -4.92 -19.50 -24.82
CA ASN A 58 -5.24 -20.66 -24.01
C ASN A 58 -5.36 -20.34 -22.51
N VAL A 59 -5.92 -19.17 -22.20
CA VAL A 59 -6.16 -18.71 -20.82
C VAL A 59 -7.44 -19.36 -20.29
N LEU A 60 -7.42 -20.68 -20.10
CA LEU A 60 -8.62 -21.47 -19.77
C LEU A 60 -9.02 -21.42 -18.28
N SER A 61 -8.17 -20.86 -17.43
CA SER A 61 -8.40 -20.69 -16.00
C SER A 61 -7.87 -19.35 -15.52
N ASP A 62 -8.30 -18.94 -14.34
CA ASP A 62 -7.79 -17.74 -13.70
C ASP A 62 -6.26 -17.81 -13.59
N SER A 63 -5.62 -16.77 -14.09
CA SER A 63 -4.19 -16.70 -14.30
C SER A 63 -3.61 -15.47 -13.61
N THR A 64 -2.31 -15.49 -13.37
CA THR A 64 -1.56 -14.36 -12.83
C THR A 64 -0.55 -13.92 -13.86
N ILE A 65 -0.59 -12.64 -14.23
CA ILE A 65 0.41 -12.01 -15.10
C ILE A 65 1.39 -11.24 -14.25
N LYS A 66 2.67 -11.28 -14.61
CA LYS A 66 3.74 -10.50 -13.98
C LYS A 66 4.61 -9.82 -15.02
N TRP A 67 4.94 -8.56 -14.78
CA TRP A 67 5.96 -7.82 -15.53
C TRP A 67 7.24 -7.73 -14.71
N TYR A 68 8.39 -7.76 -15.41
CA TYR A 68 9.70 -7.66 -14.81
C TYR A 68 10.59 -6.70 -15.60
N LYS A 69 11.52 -6.03 -14.92
CA LYS A 69 12.66 -5.34 -15.53
C LYS A 69 13.94 -5.84 -14.86
N ASN A 70 14.85 -6.40 -15.65
CA ASN A 70 16.12 -6.96 -15.16
C ASN A 70 15.90 -7.92 -13.97
N GLU A 71 14.99 -8.89 -14.12
CA GLU A 71 14.59 -9.86 -13.09
C GLU A 71 13.85 -9.30 -11.86
N VAL A 72 13.65 -7.98 -11.76
CA VAL A 72 12.89 -7.35 -10.67
C VAL A 72 11.43 -7.23 -11.08
N GLU A 73 10.52 -7.79 -10.28
CA GLU A 73 9.07 -7.69 -10.49
C GLU A 73 8.63 -6.21 -10.42
N ILE A 74 7.93 -5.77 -11.47
CA ILE A 74 7.33 -4.44 -11.56
C ILE A 74 5.91 -4.48 -10.98
N THR A 75 5.10 -5.42 -11.46
CA THR A 75 3.68 -5.50 -11.13
C THR A 75 3.14 -6.91 -11.36
N GLN A 76 2.04 -7.22 -10.67
CA GLN A 76 1.30 -8.47 -10.77
C GLN A 76 -0.19 -8.15 -10.98
N VAL A 77 -0.81 -8.77 -11.99
CA VAL A 77 -2.23 -8.57 -12.31
C VAL A 77 -2.94 -9.92 -12.40
N LYS A 78 -4.14 -10.01 -11.82
CA LYS A 78 -5.02 -11.18 -11.98
C LYS A 78 -5.77 -11.11 -13.29
N ARG A 79 -5.86 -12.25 -13.96
CA ARG A 79 -6.53 -12.40 -15.24
C ARG A 79 -7.57 -13.50 -15.15
N LYS A 80 -8.77 -13.22 -15.64
CA LYS A 80 -9.88 -14.17 -15.61
C LYS A 80 -9.75 -15.19 -16.74
N ALA A 81 -10.29 -16.37 -16.51
CA ALA A 81 -10.47 -17.38 -17.56
C ALA A 81 -11.19 -16.78 -18.80
N GLY A 82 -10.71 -17.09 -19.99
CA GLY A 82 -11.22 -16.64 -21.28
C GLY A 82 -10.79 -15.25 -21.71
N ASP A 83 -10.13 -14.48 -20.85
CA ASP A 83 -9.57 -13.19 -21.24
C ASP A 83 -8.25 -13.39 -22.00
N GLU A 84 -8.23 -13.09 -23.30
CA GLU A 84 -7.04 -13.16 -24.16
C GLU A 84 -6.67 -11.80 -24.78
N ALA A 85 -7.21 -10.69 -24.26
CA ALA A 85 -6.79 -9.33 -24.59
C ALA A 85 -5.27 -9.08 -24.44
N GLN A 86 -4.78 -8.01 -25.07
CA GLN A 86 -3.39 -7.60 -24.90
C GLN A 86 -3.09 -7.22 -23.44
N VAL A 87 -1.85 -7.50 -23.05
CA VAL A 87 -1.25 -7.01 -21.80
C VAL A 87 -0.28 -5.93 -22.18
N ASN A 88 -0.37 -4.77 -21.54
CA ASN A 88 0.44 -3.61 -21.89
C ASN A 88 1.18 -3.07 -20.67
N LEU A 89 2.30 -2.42 -20.94
CA LEU A 89 3.12 -1.70 -19.99
C LEU A 89 3.56 -0.38 -20.66
N ALA A 90 3.06 0.74 -20.16
CA ALA A 90 3.47 2.07 -20.58
C ALA A 90 4.71 2.52 -19.83
N ILE A 91 5.76 2.90 -20.56
CA ILE A 91 6.93 3.59 -20.05
C ILE A 91 6.73 5.07 -20.37
N VAL A 92 6.52 5.86 -19.32
CA VAL A 92 6.24 7.30 -19.42
C VAL A 92 7.53 8.03 -19.78
N GLN A 93 7.49 8.81 -20.86
CA GLN A 93 8.65 9.54 -21.41
C GLN A 93 9.94 8.71 -21.38
N ALA A 94 10.01 7.74 -22.29
CA ALA A 94 11.09 6.77 -22.31
C ALA A 94 12.45 7.46 -22.53
N SER A 95 13.43 7.06 -21.71
CA SER A 95 14.76 7.65 -21.63
C SER A 95 15.81 6.55 -21.56
N SER A 96 17.10 6.87 -21.68
CA SER A 96 18.17 5.88 -21.53
C SER A 96 18.17 5.15 -20.17
N LYS A 97 17.63 5.78 -19.11
CA LYS A 97 17.44 5.15 -17.78
C LYS A 97 16.42 3.99 -17.81
N ASP A 98 15.57 3.95 -18.82
CA ASP A 98 14.57 2.89 -19.00
C ASP A 98 15.13 1.66 -19.73
N ALA A 99 16.40 1.68 -20.17
CA ALA A 99 17.02 0.53 -20.81
C ALA A 99 17.06 -0.70 -19.88
N GLY A 100 16.89 -1.88 -20.46
CA GLY A 100 16.90 -3.14 -19.72
C GLY A 100 16.17 -4.27 -20.44
N VAL A 101 16.19 -5.45 -19.82
CA VAL A 101 15.41 -6.59 -20.27
C VAL A 101 14.05 -6.54 -19.59
N TYR A 102 13.00 -6.41 -20.41
CA TYR A 102 11.62 -6.43 -19.95
C TYR A 102 11.03 -7.81 -20.20
N GLY A 103 10.48 -8.42 -19.15
CA GLY A 103 9.85 -9.74 -19.20
C GLY A 103 8.36 -9.66 -18.85
N CYS A 104 7.56 -10.52 -19.46
CA CYS A 104 6.17 -10.72 -19.11
C CYS A 104 5.86 -12.22 -19.03
N SER A 105 5.34 -12.68 -17.89
CA SER A 105 4.98 -14.08 -17.67
C SER A 105 3.50 -14.21 -17.32
N ILE A 106 2.89 -15.32 -17.72
CA ILE A 106 1.55 -15.73 -17.30
C ILE A 106 1.60 -17.10 -16.63
N THR A 107 0.94 -17.25 -15.50
CA THR A 107 0.93 -18.49 -14.70
C THR A 107 -0.50 -18.88 -14.33
N ASN A 108 -0.85 -20.15 -14.52
CA ASN A 108 -2.05 -20.77 -13.96
C ASN A 108 -1.70 -22.11 -13.28
N ASP A 109 -2.72 -22.84 -12.83
CA ASP A 109 -2.55 -24.12 -12.14
C ASP A 109 -1.87 -25.21 -12.98
N TYR A 110 -1.87 -25.07 -14.31
CA TYR A 110 -1.38 -26.06 -15.25
C TYR A 110 0.02 -25.76 -15.81
N GLY A 111 0.48 -24.52 -15.72
CA GLY A 111 1.79 -24.12 -16.23
C GLY A 111 2.08 -22.62 -16.19
N THR A 112 3.25 -22.27 -16.72
CA THR A 112 3.70 -20.89 -16.90
C THR A 112 4.34 -20.77 -18.27
N ASP A 113 4.10 -19.65 -18.94
CA ASP A 113 4.82 -19.27 -20.14
C ASP A 113 5.24 -17.79 -20.06
N SER A 114 6.28 -17.41 -20.77
CA SER A 114 6.89 -16.10 -20.66
C SER A 114 7.55 -15.63 -21.95
N THR A 115 7.63 -14.32 -22.12
CA THR A 115 8.36 -13.66 -23.20
C THR A 115 9.13 -12.49 -22.65
N ASP A 116 10.22 -12.14 -23.32
CA ASP A 116 11.07 -11.01 -22.98
C ASP A 116 11.44 -10.17 -24.22
N ILE A 117 11.93 -8.96 -23.98
CA ILE A 117 12.52 -8.07 -24.97
C ILE A 117 13.65 -7.27 -24.33
N LEU A 118 14.76 -7.11 -25.06
CA LEU A 118 15.80 -6.15 -24.70
C LEU A 118 15.45 -4.77 -25.26
N LEU A 119 15.18 -3.82 -24.36
CA LEU A 119 15.02 -2.43 -24.70
C LEU A 119 16.39 -1.72 -24.56
N SER A 120 17.08 -1.54 -25.69
CA SER A 120 18.42 -0.95 -25.69
C SER A 120 18.38 0.57 -25.51
N ALA A 121 19.46 1.13 -24.95
CA ALA A 121 19.63 2.57 -24.83
C ALA A 121 19.58 3.26 -26.20
N ASP A 122 20.12 2.64 -27.26
CA ASP A 122 20.11 3.18 -28.62
C ASP A 122 18.69 3.38 -29.15
N ILE A 123 17.81 2.39 -28.96
CA ILE A 123 16.39 2.50 -29.33
C ILE A 123 15.73 3.66 -28.57
N LEU A 124 16.06 3.80 -27.29
CA LEU A 124 15.51 4.84 -26.42
C LEU A 124 16.03 6.24 -26.75
N THR A 125 17.29 6.38 -27.18
CA THR A 125 17.83 7.69 -27.58
C THR A 125 17.11 8.28 -28.79
N GLY A 126 16.63 7.44 -29.71
CA GLY A 126 15.82 7.87 -30.85
C GLY A 126 14.39 8.32 -30.47
N LEU A 127 13.93 7.97 -29.28
CA LEU A 127 12.60 8.31 -28.74
C LEU A 127 12.62 9.50 -27.79
N SER A 128 13.81 9.94 -27.37
CA SER A 128 13.97 11.10 -26.51
C SER A 128 13.62 12.36 -27.29
N ILE A 129 12.35 12.75 -27.19
CA ILE A 129 11.88 14.01 -27.72
C ILE A 129 12.48 15.11 -26.86
N ARG A 130 13.08 16.12 -27.50
CA ARG A 130 13.39 17.38 -26.83
C ARG A 130 12.07 17.94 -26.35
N GLU A 131 11.84 17.90 -25.04
CA GLU A 131 10.71 18.63 -24.45
C GLU A 131 10.76 20.06 -24.96
N ASP A 132 9.60 20.58 -25.38
CA ASP A 132 9.42 22.01 -25.66
C ASP A 132 9.45 22.79 -24.33
N LEU A 133 10.60 22.73 -23.66
CA LEU A 133 10.89 23.47 -22.45
C LEU A 133 10.62 24.95 -22.73
N GLY A 134 9.65 25.52 -22.02
CA GLY A 134 9.21 26.90 -22.23
C GLY A 134 7.80 27.04 -22.80
N VAL A 135 7.21 25.99 -23.40
CA VAL A 135 5.79 26.01 -23.78
C VAL A 135 4.96 25.74 -22.53
N GLY A 136 4.05 26.67 -22.24
CA GLY A 136 3.15 26.51 -21.09
C GLY A 136 2.00 25.57 -21.42
N GLU A 137 1.64 24.73 -20.46
CA GLU A 137 0.62 23.70 -20.52
C GLU A 137 -0.54 24.03 -19.56
N GLU A 138 -1.78 23.87 -20.04
CA GLU A 138 -2.99 24.03 -19.22
C GLU A 138 -3.24 22.74 -18.42
N ILE A 139 -3.52 22.89 -17.12
CA ILE A 139 -3.71 21.78 -16.20
C ILE A 139 -4.90 22.03 -15.26
N GLU A 140 -5.45 20.95 -14.73
CA GLU A 140 -6.38 20.99 -13.60
C GLU A 140 -5.70 20.41 -12.36
N MET A 141 -5.83 21.06 -11.21
CA MET A 141 -5.32 20.57 -9.94
C MET A 141 -6.46 20.40 -8.95
N THR A 142 -6.53 19.26 -8.26
CA THR A 142 -7.59 18.93 -7.31
C THR A 142 -6.99 18.51 -5.96
N PRO A 143 -7.30 19.22 -4.86
CA PRO A 143 -6.87 18.83 -3.52
C PRO A 143 -7.72 17.67 -2.98
N LEU A 144 -7.09 16.82 -2.16
CA LEU A 144 -7.79 15.84 -1.33
C LEU A 144 -7.90 16.38 0.10
N ILE A 145 -9.12 16.55 0.59
CA ILE A 145 -9.42 17.22 1.86
C ILE A 145 -9.89 16.19 2.89
N PHE A 146 -9.31 16.23 4.09
CA PHE A 146 -9.70 15.42 5.25
C PHE A 146 -10.37 16.30 6.30
N ASN A 147 -11.70 16.31 6.34
CA ASN A 147 -12.47 17.19 7.23
C ASN A 147 -12.44 16.72 8.70
N LYS A 148 -12.20 15.43 8.92
CA LYS A 148 -12.14 14.81 10.27
C LYS A 148 -10.80 14.11 10.52
N GLY A 149 -9.73 14.61 9.91
CA GLY A 149 -8.39 14.01 10.02
C GLY A 149 -8.38 12.54 9.60
N VAL A 150 -7.68 11.70 10.36
CA VAL A 150 -7.52 10.26 10.07
C VAL A 150 -8.83 9.45 10.12
N ALA A 151 -9.91 9.98 10.69
CA ALA A 151 -11.21 9.30 10.70
C ALA A 151 -11.98 9.44 9.36
N ASP A 152 -11.50 10.29 8.46
CA ASP A 152 -12.09 10.59 7.15
C ASP A 152 -11.40 9.77 6.05
N SER A 153 -12.15 9.33 5.04
CA SER A 153 -11.60 8.68 3.84
C SER A 153 -11.11 9.67 2.78
N GLY A 154 -11.31 10.97 3.02
CA GLY A 154 -10.91 12.08 2.18
C GLY A 154 -11.95 12.38 1.09
N VAL A 155 -12.17 13.66 0.82
CA VAL A 155 -13.06 14.15 -0.24
C VAL A 155 -12.28 15.04 -1.19
N TRP A 156 -12.45 14.82 -2.50
CA TRP A 156 -11.86 15.69 -3.52
C TRP A 156 -12.51 17.07 -3.47
N GLY A 157 -11.70 18.10 -3.30
CA GLY A 157 -12.14 19.49 -3.25
C GLY A 157 -12.39 20.10 -4.63
N ASN A 158 -12.53 21.42 -4.66
CA ASN A 158 -12.73 22.16 -5.90
C ASN A 158 -11.47 22.11 -6.77
N LYS A 159 -11.68 22.08 -8.09
CA LYS A 159 -10.62 22.13 -9.08
C LYS A 159 -10.05 23.55 -9.21
N PHE A 160 -8.74 23.62 -9.29
CA PHE A 160 -8.00 24.79 -9.76
C PHE A 160 -7.65 24.57 -11.22
N PHE A 161 -7.82 25.61 -12.04
CA PHE A 161 -7.44 25.59 -13.45
C PHE A 161 -6.28 26.56 -13.61
N GLY A 162 -5.16 26.06 -14.06
CA GLY A 162 -3.93 26.84 -14.12
C GLY A 162 -3.05 26.46 -15.29
N ARG A 163 -2.00 27.25 -15.46
CA ARG A 163 -0.99 27.02 -16.47
C ARG A 163 0.37 26.84 -15.82
N ILE A 164 1.10 25.83 -16.27
CA ILE A 164 2.45 25.53 -15.82
C ILE A 164 3.43 25.54 -16.99
N MET A 165 4.72 25.69 -16.71
CA MET A 165 5.78 25.61 -17.71
C MET A 165 6.86 24.66 -17.20
N MET A 166 7.16 23.61 -17.96
CA MET A 166 8.23 22.68 -17.60
C MET A 166 9.59 23.39 -17.64
N LYS A 167 10.39 23.17 -16.58
CA LYS A 167 11.73 23.74 -16.42
C LYS A 167 12.82 22.69 -16.51
N GLU A 168 12.61 21.58 -15.82
CA GLU A 168 13.56 20.47 -15.75
C GLU A 168 12.79 19.15 -15.79
N SER A 169 13.35 18.14 -16.44
CA SER A 169 12.80 16.80 -16.50
C SER A 169 13.76 15.75 -15.98
N HIS A 170 13.20 14.58 -15.65
CA HIS A 170 13.95 13.40 -15.21
C HIS A 170 14.82 13.66 -13.98
N ILE A 171 14.28 14.42 -13.02
CA ILE A 171 14.97 14.80 -11.79
C ILE A 171 15.13 13.57 -10.87
N GLY A 172 16.34 13.41 -10.34
CA GLY A 172 16.70 12.31 -9.46
C GLY A 172 16.90 10.97 -10.20
N ASP A 173 17.00 9.90 -9.40
CA ASP A 173 17.30 8.55 -9.85
C ASP A 173 16.04 7.69 -10.05
N GLY A 174 14.85 8.31 -10.06
CA GLY A 174 13.57 7.61 -10.02
C GLY A 174 13.35 6.69 -11.23
N CYS A 175 13.45 5.37 -11.00
CA CYS A 175 13.00 4.36 -11.97
C CYS A 175 11.48 4.13 -11.86
N SER A 176 10.91 4.23 -10.65
CA SER A 176 9.50 3.96 -10.33
C SER A 176 8.55 5.13 -10.61
N HIS A 177 9.10 6.33 -10.79
CA HIS A 177 8.36 7.55 -11.11
C HIS A 177 9.19 8.39 -12.07
N LYS A 178 8.52 9.09 -12.97
CA LYS A 178 9.08 10.20 -13.72
C LYS A 178 8.77 11.50 -12.97
N VAL A 179 9.77 12.35 -12.86
CA VAL A 179 9.73 13.55 -12.02
C VAL A 179 10.17 14.77 -12.83
N TRP A 180 9.35 15.82 -12.78
CA TRP A 180 9.59 17.09 -13.45
C TRP A 180 9.49 18.24 -12.45
N ARG A 181 10.28 19.29 -12.70
CA ARG A 181 10.09 20.60 -12.05
C ARG A 181 9.39 21.51 -13.03
N ALA A 182 8.27 22.06 -12.61
CA ALA A 182 7.50 23.02 -13.38
C ALA A 182 7.41 24.36 -12.65
N LYS A 183 7.30 25.45 -13.41
CA LYS A 183 7.02 26.79 -12.90
C LYS A 183 5.53 27.09 -13.09
N VAL A 184 4.86 27.51 -12.03
CA VAL A 184 3.47 27.95 -12.08
C VAL A 184 3.39 29.32 -12.74
N ILE A 185 2.50 29.47 -13.72
CA ILE A 185 2.28 30.72 -14.46
C ILE A 185 1.10 31.47 -13.89
N TYR A 186 -0.03 30.80 -13.66
CA TYR A 186 -1.23 31.35 -13.00
C TYR A 186 -2.20 30.23 -12.59
N GLY A 187 -3.18 30.57 -11.73
CA GLY A 187 -4.43 29.83 -11.57
C GLY A 187 -4.41 28.74 -10.49
N LEU A 188 -3.29 28.60 -9.77
CA LEU A 188 -3.11 27.63 -8.70
C LEU A 188 -3.06 28.27 -7.31
N GLU A 189 -3.28 29.58 -7.21
CA GLU A 189 -3.39 30.30 -5.96
C GLU A 189 -4.64 29.83 -5.16
N PRO A 190 -4.56 29.78 -3.82
CA PRO A 190 -3.44 30.18 -2.97
C PRO A 190 -2.41 29.05 -2.72
N VAL A 191 -2.57 27.89 -3.35
CA VAL A 191 -1.71 26.72 -3.10
C VAL A 191 -0.31 26.93 -3.66
N PHE A 192 -0.23 27.41 -4.90
CA PHE A 192 1.02 27.79 -5.55
C PHE A 192 0.88 29.19 -6.12
N GLU A 193 1.71 30.11 -5.66
CA GLU A 193 1.78 31.46 -6.23
C GLU A 193 2.41 31.44 -7.63
N SER A 194 1.91 32.31 -8.51
CA SER A 194 2.54 32.59 -9.80
C SER A 194 4.03 32.87 -9.64
N GLY A 195 4.84 32.16 -10.43
CA GLY A 195 6.29 32.26 -10.40
C GLY A 195 6.99 31.16 -9.58
N ASN A 196 6.29 30.51 -8.65
CA ASN A 196 6.86 29.45 -7.84
C ASN A 196 7.03 28.16 -8.63
N THR A 197 7.98 27.34 -8.20
CA THR A 197 8.20 26.02 -8.75
C THR A 197 7.44 24.94 -7.96
N CYS A 198 7.05 23.89 -8.67
CA CYS A 198 6.42 22.71 -8.12
C CYS A 198 7.04 21.45 -8.75
N ILE A 199 6.87 20.32 -8.06
CA ILE A 199 7.33 19.01 -8.51
C ILE A 199 6.13 18.21 -8.99
N ILE A 200 6.22 17.68 -10.20
CA ILE A 200 5.21 16.83 -10.82
C ILE A 200 5.77 15.41 -10.88
N LYS A 201 5.00 14.42 -10.43
CA LYS A 201 5.39 13.01 -10.45
C LYS A 201 4.34 12.17 -11.15
N VAL A 202 4.78 11.26 -12.00
CA VAL A 202 3.94 10.25 -12.65
C VAL A 202 4.55 8.89 -12.40
N CYS A 203 3.75 7.92 -11.98
CA CYS A 203 4.19 6.54 -11.78
C CYS A 203 4.72 5.95 -13.11
N ASN A 204 5.83 5.21 -13.03
CA ASN A 204 6.47 4.60 -14.19
C ASN A 204 7.15 3.28 -13.80
N PRO A 205 6.98 2.19 -14.56
CA PRO A 205 6.03 2.02 -15.67
C PRO A 205 4.59 1.74 -15.19
N ILE A 206 3.60 1.89 -16.08
CA ILE A 206 2.17 1.67 -15.78
C ILE A 206 1.68 0.45 -16.55
N ALA A 207 1.27 -0.60 -15.86
CA ALA A 207 0.68 -1.79 -16.48
C ALA A 207 -0.84 -1.64 -16.63
N TYR A 208 -1.37 -1.99 -17.80
CA TYR A 208 -2.80 -1.89 -18.09
C TYR A 208 -3.25 -2.99 -19.07
N GLY A 209 -4.50 -3.41 -18.96
CA GLY A 209 -5.12 -4.41 -19.84
C GLY A 209 -5.86 -3.77 -21.02
N GLY A 210 -6.14 -4.57 -22.05
CA GLY A 210 -7.00 -4.16 -23.16
C GLY A 210 -6.24 -3.57 -24.35
N LYS A 211 -6.97 -3.17 -25.39
CA LYS A 211 -6.38 -2.53 -26.58
C LYS A 211 -6.54 -1.01 -26.57
N GLU A 212 -7.49 -0.51 -25.81
CA GLU A 212 -7.88 0.89 -25.81
C GLU A 212 -7.00 1.72 -24.86
N ASP A 213 -6.69 2.95 -25.27
CA ASP A 213 -5.94 3.89 -24.45
C ASP A 213 -6.74 4.39 -23.24
N SER A 214 -8.08 4.25 -23.28
CA SER A 214 -8.98 4.50 -22.13
C SER A 214 -8.54 3.73 -20.88
N CYS A 215 -8.14 2.46 -21.05
CA CYS A 215 -7.69 1.62 -19.94
C CYS A 215 -6.39 2.14 -19.30
N LEU A 216 -5.49 2.74 -20.07
CA LEU A 216 -4.28 3.38 -19.54
C LEU A 216 -4.65 4.61 -18.71
N ILE A 217 -5.55 5.46 -19.22
CA ILE A 217 -6.00 6.68 -18.54
C ILE A 217 -6.67 6.35 -17.20
N ASP A 218 -7.59 5.38 -17.19
CA ASP A 218 -8.29 4.95 -15.97
C ASP A 218 -7.30 4.35 -14.96
N THR A 219 -6.38 3.49 -15.41
CA THR A 219 -5.37 2.90 -14.53
C THR A 219 -4.44 3.97 -13.95
N ASN A 220 -3.99 4.92 -14.78
CA ASN A 220 -3.18 6.05 -14.37
C ASN A 220 -3.91 6.92 -13.34
N LEU A 221 -5.20 7.20 -13.54
CA LEU A 221 -6.04 7.93 -12.59
C LEU A 221 -6.11 7.23 -11.24
N ASP A 222 -6.37 5.93 -11.23
CA ASP A 222 -6.52 5.16 -9.99
C ASP A 222 -5.22 5.10 -9.18
N ILE A 223 -4.09 4.89 -9.86
CA ILE A 223 -2.76 4.91 -9.22
C ILE A 223 -2.49 6.30 -8.61
N MET A 224 -2.70 7.39 -9.36
CA MET A 224 -2.43 8.75 -8.87
C MET A 224 -3.38 9.16 -7.73
N LYS A 225 -4.66 8.79 -7.79
CA LYS A 225 -5.61 8.98 -6.68
C LYS A 225 -5.15 8.25 -5.43
N GLN A 226 -4.69 7.01 -5.58
CA GLN A 226 -4.20 6.21 -4.46
C GLN A 226 -2.94 6.82 -3.85
N GLU A 227 -1.98 7.29 -4.65
CA GLU A 227 -0.79 8.00 -4.17
C GLU A 227 -1.14 9.29 -3.42
N CYS A 228 -2.05 10.10 -3.98
CA CYS A 228 -2.55 11.30 -3.30
C CYS A 228 -3.17 10.96 -1.94
N LYS A 229 -3.94 9.87 -1.88
CA LYS A 229 -4.57 9.42 -0.64
C LYS A 229 -3.54 8.94 0.38
N ILE A 230 -2.54 8.17 -0.04
CA ILE A 230 -1.48 7.65 0.82
C ILE A 230 -0.73 8.80 1.52
N GLN A 231 -0.19 9.75 0.74
CA GLN A 231 0.64 10.81 1.31
C GLN A 231 -0.18 11.80 2.15
N ASN A 232 -1.39 12.17 1.71
CA ASN A 232 -2.24 13.07 2.50
C ASN A 232 -2.80 12.40 3.77
N LEU A 233 -3.08 11.10 3.75
CA LEU A 233 -3.42 10.36 4.97
C LEU A 233 -2.22 10.31 5.93
N ALA A 234 -1.02 10.01 5.41
CA ALA A 234 0.20 10.04 6.20
C ALA A 234 0.45 11.43 6.81
N ARG A 235 0.09 12.49 6.10
CA ARG A 235 0.10 13.86 6.61
C ARG A 235 -0.86 14.07 7.78
N GLU A 236 -2.09 13.55 7.73
CA GLU A 236 -3.02 13.66 8.87
C GLU A 236 -2.49 12.93 10.11
N TYR A 237 -1.87 11.77 9.95
CA TYR A 237 -1.15 11.12 11.04
C TYR A 237 0.03 11.95 11.56
N CYS A 238 0.83 12.51 10.64
CA CYS A 238 2.00 13.31 11.00
C CYS A 238 1.62 14.58 11.78
N LYS A 239 0.44 15.17 11.54
CA LYS A 239 -0.06 16.30 12.34
C LYS A 239 -0.30 15.90 13.80
N ILE A 240 -0.84 14.70 14.05
CA ILE A 240 -1.07 14.19 15.40
C ILE A 240 0.28 13.95 16.08
N PHE A 241 1.20 13.27 15.39
CA PHE A 241 2.57 13.08 15.86
C PHE A 241 3.29 14.41 16.16
N ALA A 242 3.13 15.41 15.30
CA ALA A 242 3.70 16.74 15.49
C ALA A 242 3.12 17.44 16.72
N ALA A 243 1.83 17.29 16.98
CA ALA A 243 1.20 17.83 18.20
C ALA A 243 1.73 17.16 19.47
N GLU A 244 1.93 15.83 19.47
CA GLU A 244 2.48 15.08 20.59
C GLU A 244 3.96 15.40 20.85
N THR A 245 4.74 15.62 19.80
CA THR A 245 6.18 15.93 19.92
C THR A 245 6.43 17.38 20.29
N ARG A 246 5.52 18.31 19.94
CA ARG A 246 5.63 19.74 20.27
C ARG A 246 5.66 20.02 21.77
N VAL A 247 5.05 19.17 22.59
CA VAL A 247 5.07 19.33 24.06
C VAL A 247 6.36 18.81 24.71
N ILE A 248 7.26 18.20 23.93
CA ILE A 248 8.53 17.65 24.40
C ILE A 248 9.66 18.59 23.97
N GLU A 249 10.16 19.40 24.89
CA GLU A 249 11.20 20.42 24.60
C GLU A 249 12.44 19.81 23.93
N ASN A 250 12.88 18.63 24.37
CA ASN A 250 14.07 17.95 23.85
C ASN A 250 13.85 17.27 22.49
N PHE A 251 12.65 17.31 21.92
CA PHE A 251 12.40 16.73 20.60
C PHE A 251 12.92 17.63 19.46
N GLY A 252 12.96 18.94 19.67
CA GLY A 252 13.33 19.91 18.64
C GLY A 252 12.29 20.00 17.51
N PRO A 253 12.68 20.38 16.28
CA PRO A 253 11.77 20.51 15.14
C PRO A 253 11.08 19.18 14.81
N SER A 254 9.75 19.23 14.63
CA SER A 254 8.96 18.05 14.30
C SER A 254 8.94 17.77 12.79
N LEU A 255 8.59 16.53 12.45
CA LEU A 255 8.44 16.09 11.06
C LEU A 255 7.13 16.63 10.48
N GLU A 256 7.16 16.98 9.20
CA GLU A 256 6.00 17.45 8.45
C GLU A 256 5.91 16.74 7.10
N VAL A 257 4.82 16.02 6.84
CA VAL A 257 4.54 15.51 5.50
C VAL A 257 3.85 16.60 4.68
N ILE A 258 4.41 16.91 3.51
CA ILE A 258 3.84 17.94 2.62
C ILE A 258 2.57 17.43 1.93
N PRO A 259 1.58 18.31 1.68
CA PRO A 259 0.40 17.92 0.92
C PRO A 259 0.76 17.60 -0.53
N VAL A 260 0.00 16.69 -1.12
CA VAL A 260 0.07 16.36 -2.54
C VAL A 260 -1.30 16.53 -3.18
N TYR A 261 -1.32 16.95 -4.44
CA TYR A 261 -2.54 17.26 -5.17
C TYR A 261 -2.61 16.40 -6.44
N LEU A 262 -3.83 16.04 -6.85
CA LEU A 262 -4.05 15.35 -8.12
C LEU A 262 -3.98 16.38 -9.24
N MET A 263 -3.19 16.11 -10.27
CA MET A 263 -3.08 16.96 -11.45
C MET A 263 -3.60 16.20 -12.67
N TYR A 264 -4.40 16.87 -13.51
CA TYR A 264 -4.84 16.39 -14.82
C TYR A 264 -4.26 17.29 -15.91
N ARG A 265 -3.67 16.65 -16.92
CA ARG A 265 -2.85 17.24 -17.98
C ARG A 265 -3.38 16.80 -19.35
N PRO A 266 -4.42 17.46 -19.88
CA PRO A 266 -5.19 16.98 -21.04
C PRO A 266 -4.38 16.83 -22.33
N ALA A 267 -3.22 17.48 -22.44
CA ALA A 267 -2.36 17.41 -23.62
C ALA A 267 -1.44 16.17 -23.66
N ASN A 268 -1.53 15.24 -22.69
CA ASN A 268 -0.63 14.09 -22.56
C ASN A 268 -1.42 12.78 -22.64
N ALA A 269 -0.89 11.75 -23.29
CA ALA A 269 -1.49 10.41 -23.29
C ALA A 269 -1.50 9.74 -21.91
N VAL A 270 -0.60 10.13 -20.99
CA VAL A 270 -0.65 9.76 -19.56
C VAL A 270 -0.99 11.04 -18.78
N PRO A 271 -2.28 11.37 -18.64
CA PRO A 271 -2.69 12.72 -18.26
C PRO A 271 -2.73 12.96 -16.75
N TYR A 272 -2.76 11.93 -15.91
CA TYR A 272 -2.80 12.11 -14.46
C TYR A 272 -1.41 12.03 -13.85
N ALA A 273 -1.14 12.99 -12.97
CA ALA A 273 0.08 13.12 -12.21
C ALA A 273 -0.25 13.53 -10.77
N THR A 274 0.73 13.46 -9.89
CA THR A 274 0.71 14.17 -8.61
C THR A 274 1.53 15.46 -8.72
N VAL A 275 1.12 16.49 -7.99
CA VAL A 275 1.88 17.74 -7.86
C VAL A 275 2.07 18.10 -6.39
N GLU A 276 3.27 18.58 -6.05
CA GLU A 276 3.64 18.97 -4.69
C GLU A 276 4.64 20.12 -4.69
N THR A 277 4.91 20.67 -3.50
CA THR A 277 5.86 21.75 -3.30
C THR A 277 7.28 21.32 -3.64
N ASP A 278 8.00 22.18 -4.35
CA ASP A 278 9.41 22.03 -4.63
C ASP A 278 10.25 22.34 -3.39
N LEU A 279 10.81 21.29 -2.78
CA LEU A 279 11.61 21.40 -1.57
C LEU A 279 13.04 21.82 -1.91
N THR A 280 13.49 22.91 -1.29
CA THR A 280 14.86 23.41 -1.43
C THR A 280 15.79 22.72 -0.45
N GLY A 281 16.87 22.12 -0.95
CA GLY A 281 17.91 21.48 -0.13
C GLY A 281 18.33 20.11 -0.66
N VAL A 282 18.95 19.29 0.19
CA VAL A 282 19.47 17.97 -0.19
C VAL A 282 18.40 16.92 -0.01
N TYR A 283 17.93 16.36 -1.13
CA TYR A 283 16.97 15.26 -1.14
C TYR A 283 17.58 13.97 -0.58
N GLN A 284 16.89 13.34 0.38
CA GLN A 284 17.35 12.14 1.05
C GLN A 284 16.22 11.12 1.13
N LYS A 285 16.59 9.84 1.02
CA LYS A 285 15.73 8.70 1.34
C LYS A 285 16.02 8.26 2.77
N PHE A 286 15.13 8.60 3.70
CA PHE A 286 15.28 8.28 5.12
C PHE A 286 14.97 6.82 5.41
N SER A 287 13.97 6.26 4.71
CA SER A 287 13.66 4.85 4.71
C SER A 287 13.11 4.39 3.37
N ASP A 288 13.43 3.16 2.98
CA ASP A 288 12.91 2.52 1.77
C ASP A 288 12.71 1.02 2.02
N LEU A 289 11.80 0.40 1.28
CA LEU A 289 11.50 -1.02 1.38
C LEU A 289 12.30 -1.79 0.33
N ASP A 290 13.12 -2.75 0.79
CA ASP A 290 13.86 -3.62 -0.12
C ASP A 290 12.98 -4.76 -0.68
N TYR A 291 13.50 -5.46 -1.70
CA TYR A 291 12.83 -6.59 -2.35
C TYR A 291 12.61 -7.80 -1.42
N THR A 292 13.28 -7.85 -0.27
CA THR A 292 13.10 -8.90 0.74
C THR A 292 12.00 -8.57 1.75
N GLY A 293 11.41 -7.37 1.64
CA GLY A 293 10.38 -6.86 2.55
C GLY A 293 10.95 -6.16 3.78
N ARG A 294 12.27 -5.88 3.80
CA ARG A 294 12.98 -5.25 4.90
C ARG A 294 13.03 -3.75 4.67
N ILE A 295 12.76 -3.00 5.74
CA ILE A 295 12.85 -1.55 5.72
C ILE A 295 14.28 -1.16 6.06
N ASP A 296 14.96 -0.51 5.11
CA ASP A 296 16.28 0.09 5.37
C ASP A 296 16.09 1.33 6.26
N MET A 297 16.29 1.16 7.57
CA MET A 297 16.24 2.24 8.54
C MET A 297 17.65 2.78 8.76
N ARG A 298 17.98 3.86 8.06
CA ARG A 298 19.20 4.62 8.32
C ARG A 298 19.04 5.32 9.67
N THR A 299 20.11 5.42 10.46
CA THR A 299 20.09 6.06 11.79
C THR A 299 21.28 6.98 12.01
N GLY A 300 21.92 7.40 10.90
CA GLY A 300 23.11 8.24 10.89
C GLY A 300 22.81 9.71 11.17
N SER A 301 21.60 10.19 10.87
CA SER A 301 21.17 11.56 11.15
C SER A 301 20.03 11.65 12.17
N GLU A 302 19.85 12.84 12.76
CA GLU A 302 18.73 13.13 13.67
C GLU A 302 17.38 12.94 12.99
N VAL A 303 17.24 13.41 11.75
CA VAL A 303 16.00 13.30 10.96
C VAL A 303 15.67 11.84 10.68
N GLU A 304 16.67 11.04 10.31
CA GLU A 304 16.50 9.60 10.09
C GLU A 304 16.01 8.89 11.37
N GLN A 305 16.57 9.24 12.54
CA GLN A 305 16.10 8.72 13.81
C GLN A 305 14.66 9.13 14.11
N LYS A 306 14.28 10.39 13.84
CA LYS A 306 12.90 10.85 13.96
C LYS A 306 11.94 10.12 13.01
N CYS A 307 12.35 9.83 11.78
CA CYS A 307 11.56 9.05 10.82
C CYS A 307 11.33 7.62 11.31
N CYS A 308 12.37 6.98 11.84
CA CYS A 308 12.27 5.65 12.48
C CYS A 308 11.33 5.67 13.70
N THR A 309 11.36 6.75 14.49
CA THR A 309 10.43 6.97 15.60
C THR A 309 9.00 7.17 15.13
N LEU A 310 8.78 7.92 14.04
CA LEU A 310 7.46 8.09 13.43
C LEU A 310 6.90 6.74 12.95
N GLN A 311 7.71 5.90 12.29
CA GLN A 311 7.29 4.54 11.89
C GLN A 311 6.85 3.69 13.08
N HIS A 312 7.61 3.72 14.19
CA HIS A 312 7.24 3.02 15.42
C HIS A 312 5.97 3.61 16.06
N TRP A 313 5.87 4.94 16.13
CA TRP A 313 4.69 5.61 16.67
C TRP A 313 3.43 5.21 15.87
N ILE A 314 3.49 5.25 14.53
CA ILE A 314 2.39 4.83 13.65
C ILE A 314 2.00 3.36 13.88
N PHE A 315 3.00 2.49 13.95
CA PHE A 315 2.77 1.08 14.23
C PHE A 315 2.02 0.90 15.56
N GLN A 316 2.46 1.58 16.63
CA GLN A 316 1.81 1.49 17.93
C GLN A 316 0.42 2.14 17.94
N TRP A 317 0.27 3.33 17.35
CA TRP A 317 -0.96 4.11 17.33
C TRP A 317 -2.07 3.39 16.56
N THR A 318 -1.72 2.71 15.46
CA THR A 318 -2.66 1.94 14.64
C THR A 318 -2.84 0.50 15.10
N ASN A 319 -2.30 0.11 16.27
CA ASN A 319 -2.30 -1.26 16.79
C ASN A 319 -1.74 -2.28 15.78
N GLY A 320 -0.69 -1.90 15.06
CA GLY A 320 0.01 -2.75 14.08
C GLY A 320 -0.75 -2.96 12.78
N ASN A 321 -1.71 -2.10 12.44
CA ASN A 321 -2.47 -2.22 11.19
C ASN A 321 -1.86 -1.47 10.01
N LEU A 322 -1.09 -0.40 10.28
CA LEU A 322 -0.45 0.42 9.27
C LEU A 322 1.03 0.65 9.61
N LEU A 323 1.87 0.70 8.59
CA LEU A 323 3.29 1.00 8.70
C LEU A 323 3.73 1.85 7.50
N PHE A 324 4.54 2.88 7.74
CA PHE A 324 5.20 3.62 6.67
C PHE A 324 6.43 2.84 6.21
N THR A 325 6.51 2.56 4.91
CA THR A 325 7.56 1.73 4.30
C THR A 325 8.59 2.52 3.52
N ARG A 326 8.23 3.72 3.06
CA ARG A 326 9.12 4.65 2.37
C ARG A 326 8.91 6.05 2.91
N LEU A 327 9.98 6.74 3.25
CA LEU A 327 10.00 8.13 3.69
C LEU A 327 11.18 8.83 3.02
N GLU A 328 10.87 9.86 2.23
CA GLU A 328 11.87 10.64 1.50
C GLU A 328 11.61 12.13 1.73
N GLY A 329 12.58 13.00 1.45
CA GLY A 329 12.35 14.44 1.55
C GLY A 329 13.61 15.24 1.81
N VAL A 330 13.43 16.43 2.38
CA VAL A 330 14.48 17.40 2.66
C VAL A 330 14.31 17.90 4.09
N ASP A 331 15.36 17.81 4.89
CA ASP A 331 15.34 18.15 6.32
C ASP A 331 14.14 17.48 7.04
N THR A 332 13.31 18.22 7.76
CA THR A 332 12.14 17.68 8.46
C THR A 332 10.89 17.57 7.58
N LYS A 333 10.96 17.96 6.31
CA LYS A 333 9.85 17.90 5.36
C LYS A 333 9.89 16.60 4.57
N ILE A 334 8.81 15.84 4.65
CA ILE A 334 8.67 14.49 4.08
C ILE A 334 7.73 14.53 2.87
N THR A 335 8.10 13.81 1.82
CA THR A 335 7.32 13.49 0.62
C THR A 335 7.56 12.00 0.26
N GLY A 336 6.88 11.49 -0.78
CA GLY A 336 7.16 10.18 -1.34
C GLY A 336 6.82 9.05 -0.37
N VAL A 337 5.76 9.23 0.43
CA VAL A 337 5.42 8.28 1.49
C VAL A 337 4.89 6.97 0.90
N GLY A 338 5.52 5.86 1.26
CA GLY A 338 5.02 4.51 1.02
C GLY A 338 4.38 3.95 2.29
N ILE A 339 3.32 3.16 2.14
CA ILE A 339 2.66 2.51 3.26
C ILE A 339 2.40 1.03 2.99
N SER A 340 2.31 0.25 4.06
CA SER A 340 1.83 -1.13 4.05
C SER A 340 0.77 -1.33 5.11
N VAL A 341 -0.18 -2.23 4.84
CA VAL A 341 -1.28 -2.58 5.74
C VAL A 341 -1.20 -4.06 6.09
N LYS A 342 -1.57 -4.40 7.33
CA LYS A 342 -1.50 -5.78 7.83
C LYS A 342 -2.65 -6.64 7.29
N SER A 343 -3.83 -6.04 7.14
CA SER A 343 -5.02 -6.62 6.52
C SER A 343 -5.46 -5.73 5.36
N THR A 344 -6.01 -6.34 4.30
CA THR A 344 -6.43 -5.61 3.11
C THR A 344 -7.44 -4.52 3.48
N GLY A 345 -7.15 -3.29 3.05
CA GLY A 345 -7.97 -2.13 3.38
C GLY A 345 -7.60 -1.44 4.69
N HIS A 346 -7.36 -0.13 4.63
CA HIS A 346 -7.24 0.75 5.81
C HIS A 346 -7.73 2.15 5.46
N GLN A 347 -8.74 2.68 6.17
CA GLN A 347 -9.27 4.05 5.95
C GLN A 347 -9.58 4.38 4.46
N GLY A 348 -10.07 3.37 3.73
CA GLY A 348 -10.40 3.46 2.30
C GLY A 348 -9.20 3.44 1.35
N LEU A 349 -8.02 3.03 1.81
CA LEU A 349 -6.89 2.65 0.96
C LEU A 349 -7.13 1.27 0.37
N SER A 350 -7.03 1.12 -0.94
CA SER A 350 -7.14 -0.18 -1.61
C SER A 350 -5.76 -0.79 -1.83
N ILE A 351 -5.10 -1.20 -0.73
CA ILE A 351 -3.74 -1.75 -0.74
C ILE A 351 -3.80 -3.22 -0.30
N GLU A 352 -3.08 -4.07 -1.00
CA GLU A 352 -2.91 -5.48 -0.63
C GLU A 352 -2.16 -5.62 0.69
N ALA A 353 -2.58 -6.59 1.51
CA ALA A 353 -1.93 -6.87 2.78
C ALA A 353 -0.51 -7.41 2.58
N ASN A 354 0.45 -6.84 3.31
CA ASN A 354 1.82 -7.35 3.34
C ASN A 354 2.28 -7.63 4.79
N PRO A 355 1.81 -8.72 5.41
CA PRO A 355 2.09 -9.01 6.82
C PRO A 355 3.58 -9.25 7.10
N LYS A 356 4.35 -9.70 6.10
CA LYS A 356 5.79 -9.98 6.24
C LYS A 356 6.58 -8.74 6.63
N VAL A 357 6.22 -7.57 6.09
CA VAL A 357 6.90 -6.30 6.41
C VAL A 357 6.73 -5.94 7.89
N PHE A 358 5.58 -6.25 8.49
CA PHE A 358 5.31 -5.98 9.90
C PHE A 358 6.15 -6.88 10.82
N GLU A 359 6.23 -8.17 10.50
CA GLU A 359 7.07 -9.13 11.25
C GLU A 359 8.55 -8.72 11.19
N GLN A 360 9.02 -8.35 10.00
CA GLN A 360 10.38 -7.88 9.80
C GLN A 360 10.65 -6.57 10.56
N PHE A 361 9.72 -5.62 10.50
CA PHE A 361 9.84 -4.36 11.25
C PHE A 361 9.97 -4.58 12.76
N VAL A 362 9.13 -5.44 13.35
CA VAL A 362 9.21 -5.78 14.79
C VAL A 362 10.56 -6.41 15.14
N SER A 363 11.09 -7.27 14.28
CA SER A 363 12.37 -7.94 14.53
C SER A 363 13.58 -7.00 14.42
N GLN A 364 13.52 -6.03 13.51
CA GLN A 364 14.65 -5.17 13.14
C GLN A 364 14.68 -3.83 13.88
N HIS A 365 13.51 -3.32 14.28
CA HIS A 365 13.42 -2.04 14.96
C HIS A 365 14.18 -2.05 16.29
N LYS A 366 15.01 -1.03 16.45
CA LYS A 366 15.71 -0.72 17.71
C LYS A 366 15.26 0.66 18.13
N CYS A 367 14.63 0.74 19.30
CA CYS A 367 14.24 2.03 19.86
C CYS A 367 15.46 2.96 19.96
N ASN A 368 15.28 4.21 19.56
CA ASN A 368 16.29 5.26 19.66
C ASN A 368 15.91 6.26 20.77
N TYR A 369 16.69 7.33 20.89
CA TYR A 369 16.47 8.41 21.86
C TYR A 369 15.05 9.00 21.78
N PHE A 370 14.57 9.32 20.58
CA PHE A 370 13.24 9.91 20.35
C PHE A 370 12.09 8.93 20.65
N CYS A 371 12.27 7.64 20.41
CA CYS A 371 11.31 6.61 20.86
C CYS A 371 11.14 6.64 22.40
N GLY A 372 12.25 6.85 23.12
CA GLY A 372 12.26 6.98 24.58
C GLY A 372 11.55 8.25 25.06
N LEU A 373 11.76 9.39 24.38
CA LEU A 373 11.08 10.65 24.69
C LEU A 373 9.55 10.52 24.60
N LEU A 374 9.06 9.77 23.61
CA LEU A 374 7.62 9.52 23.43
C LEU A 374 7.08 8.37 24.29
N GLY A 375 7.92 7.73 25.12
CA GLY A 375 7.51 6.59 25.94
C GLY A 375 6.99 5.40 25.12
N LEU A 376 7.47 5.22 23.89
CA LEU A 376 7.01 4.11 23.03
C LEU A 376 7.43 2.76 23.60
N ARG A 377 6.52 1.79 23.59
CA ARG A 377 6.79 0.46 24.14
C ARG A 377 7.72 -0.30 23.20
N SER A 378 8.71 -0.99 23.76
CA SER A 378 9.58 -1.86 22.96
C SER A 378 8.77 -2.92 22.22
N LEU A 379 8.90 -2.97 20.89
CA LEU A 379 8.14 -3.89 20.04
C LEU A 379 8.41 -5.37 20.37
N LYS A 380 9.61 -5.69 20.85
CA LYS A 380 9.97 -7.06 21.30
C LYS A 380 9.19 -7.52 22.53
N VAL A 381 8.78 -6.58 23.38
CA VAL A 381 7.94 -6.86 24.56
C VAL A 381 6.48 -7.02 24.15
N MET A 382 6.01 -6.28 23.14
CA MET A 382 4.66 -6.44 22.59
C MET A 382 4.42 -7.81 21.97
N ASP A 383 5.39 -8.33 21.20
CA ASP A 383 5.28 -9.66 20.58
C ASP A 383 5.12 -10.77 21.65
N SER A 384 5.86 -10.64 22.75
CA SER A 384 5.78 -11.56 23.90
C SER A 384 4.45 -11.51 24.65
N LEU A 385 3.72 -10.39 24.59
CA LEU A 385 2.41 -10.22 25.23
C LEU A 385 1.24 -10.62 24.33
N LEU A 386 1.44 -10.64 23.01
CA LEU A 386 0.44 -11.04 22.02
C LEU A 386 0.51 -12.53 21.66
N THR A 387 1.61 -13.22 21.95
CA THR A 387 1.65 -14.69 21.90
C THR A 387 0.78 -15.29 23.01
N PRO A 388 -0.23 -16.13 22.69
CA PRO A 388 -0.96 -16.86 23.73
C PRO A 388 0.04 -17.73 24.48
N ALA A 389 0.10 -17.58 25.80
CA ALA A 389 0.86 -18.50 26.65
C ALA A 389 0.44 -19.94 26.30
N LYS A 390 1.40 -20.74 25.81
CA LYS A 390 1.19 -22.16 25.55
C LYS A 390 0.48 -22.78 26.76
N PRO A 391 -0.56 -23.62 26.57
CA PRO A 391 -1.19 -24.30 27.68
C PRO A 391 -0.12 -25.15 28.38
N LYS A 392 0.11 -24.87 29.66
CA LYS A 392 0.97 -25.68 30.52
C LYS A 392 0.46 -27.11 30.44
N SER A 393 1.25 -27.99 29.82
CA SER A 393 1.02 -29.43 29.84
C SER A 393 0.86 -29.86 31.29
N SER A 394 -0.29 -30.45 31.59
CA SER A 394 -0.60 -31.10 32.86
C SER A 394 0.48 -32.13 33.19
N ARG A 395 1.27 -31.87 34.23
CA ARG A 395 2.00 -32.95 34.92
C ARG A 395 1.09 -33.48 36.02
N SER A 396 0.63 -34.70 35.80
CA SER A 396 -0.17 -35.51 36.72
C SER A 396 0.57 -35.74 38.04
N PRO A 397 -0.15 -35.92 39.17
CA PRO A 397 0.42 -36.11 40.49
C PRO A 397 0.69 -37.61 40.74
N LEU A 398 1.83 -37.99 41.33
CA LEU A 398 1.99 -39.27 42.03
C LEU A 398 3.22 -39.24 42.96
N LEU A 399 2.90 -38.96 44.23
CA LEU A 399 3.46 -39.48 45.48
C LEU A 399 4.82 -40.21 45.42
N GLN A 400 5.85 -39.59 46.03
CA GLN A 400 6.83 -40.33 46.84
C GLN A 400 7.10 -39.61 48.16
N ARG A 401 7.35 -40.44 49.17
CA ARG A 401 7.14 -40.28 50.61
C ARG A 401 8.49 -40.14 51.30
N LYS A 402 8.66 -39.14 52.19
CA LYS A 402 9.13 -39.25 53.60
C LYS A 402 9.78 -37.95 54.13
N MET A 403 9.20 -37.49 55.26
CA MET A 403 9.82 -37.05 56.53
C MET A 403 11.14 -36.22 56.49
N ALA A 404 11.11 -34.97 56.99
CA ALA A 404 11.53 -34.62 58.37
C ALA A 404 11.57 -33.09 58.63
N ALA A 405 10.97 -32.73 59.78
CA ALA A 405 11.35 -31.71 60.78
C ALA A 405 11.38 -30.18 60.50
N GLY A 406 10.58 -29.47 61.32
CA GLY A 406 10.82 -28.10 61.84
C GLY A 406 9.99 -26.99 61.16
N SER A 407 9.26 -26.09 61.83
CA SER A 407 8.87 -25.91 63.23
C SER A 407 7.68 -24.94 63.30
N SER A 408 6.95 -25.00 64.42
CA SER A 408 6.21 -23.88 65.07
C SER A 408 5.06 -23.16 64.34
N SER A 409 3.83 -23.51 64.73
CA SER A 409 2.67 -22.60 64.92
C SER A 409 2.70 -22.07 66.39
N PRO A 410 1.83 -21.15 66.91
CA PRO A 410 0.51 -20.80 66.40
C PRO A 410 0.01 -19.34 66.51
N GLN A 411 -1.08 -19.15 65.76
CA GLN A 411 -2.23 -18.24 65.86
C GLN A 411 -2.53 -17.48 67.17
N THR A 412 -3.10 -16.29 66.98
CA THR A 412 -4.37 -15.84 67.60
C THR A 412 -5.25 -15.29 66.46
N GLY A 413 -6.58 -15.45 66.34
CA GLY A 413 -7.57 -16.09 67.19
C GLY A 413 -8.80 -15.18 67.39
N ARG A 414 -9.71 -15.14 66.39
CA ARG A 414 -11.22 -15.08 66.46
C ARG A 414 -11.91 -14.02 67.37
N LYS A 415 -13.13 -13.50 67.15
CA LYS A 415 -14.29 -13.74 66.26
C LYS A 415 -15.38 -12.67 66.53
N ALA A 416 -16.21 -12.39 65.51
CA ALA A 416 -17.68 -12.15 65.52
C ALA A 416 -18.24 -10.93 66.30
N ALA A 417 -19.39 -10.31 66.01
CA ALA A 417 -20.56 -10.60 65.18
C ALA A 417 -21.32 -9.27 64.92
N GLY A 418 -22.31 -9.27 64.01
CA GLY A 418 -23.44 -8.33 64.09
C GLY A 418 -23.88 -7.71 62.77
N SER A 419 -24.82 -8.35 62.08
CA SER A 419 -25.74 -7.69 61.14
C SER A 419 -27.01 -7.32 61.93
N PRO A 420 -27.81 -6.32 61.49
CA PRO A 420 -28.98 -6.69 60.68
C PRO A 420 -29.41 -5.68 59.59
N ARG A 421 -30.11 -6.26 58.60
CA ARG A 421 -31.15 -5.73 57.68
C ARG A 421 -32.24 -4.88 58.41
N LEU A 422 -33.12 -4.03 57.85
CA LEU A 422 -33.90 -3.99 56.59
C LEU A 422 -34.77 -2.68 56.49
N SER A 423 -35.08 -2.24 55.25
CA SER A 423 -36.35 -1.67 54.69
C SER A 423 -37.07 -0.36 55.13
N ARG A 424 -37.36 0.53 54.15
CA ARG A 424 -38.70 1.06 53.68
C ARG A 424 -38.45 2.15 52.60
N LYS A 425 -38.95 2.17 51.35
CA LYS A 425 -40.28 2.17 50.67
C LYS A 425 -41.05 3.53 50.65
N THR A 426 -41.21 4.10 49.43
CA THR A 426 -42.30 4.96 48.85
C THR A 426 -42.61 6.34 49.52
N GLU A 427 -43.00 7.45 48.87
CA GLU A 427 -43.80 7.72 47.64
C GLU A 427 -43.81 9.26 47.28
N GLN A 428 -44.05 9.61 45.99
CA GLN A 428 -44.76 10.78 45.36
C GLN A 428 -44.46 12.27 45.76
N GLU A 429 -44.61 13.35 44.96
CA GLU A 429 -45.42 13.69 43.77
C GLU A 429 -45.00 15.06 43.11
N GLY A 430 -45.42 15.33 41.85
CA GLY A 430 -45.56 16.69 41.22
C GLY A 430 -44.83 16.93 39.87
N SER A 431 -45.37 16.60 38.67
CA SER A 431 -46.29 17.37 37.77
C SER A 431 -45.69 18.69 37.21
N LYS A 432 -45.64 19.07 35.90
CA LYS A 432 -46.51 18.88 34.71
C LYS A 432 -45.76 19.04 33.35
N MET A 433 -46.43 18.52 32.30
CA MET A 433 -46.14 18.44 30.86
C MET A 433 -46.14 19.73 30.01
N PRO A 434 -45.73 19.67 28.72
CA PRO A 434 -46.24 20.49 27.62
C PRO A 434 -47.35 19.79 26.79
N THR A 435 -48.31 20.59 26.32
CA THR A 435 -49.55 20.20 25.62
C THR A 435 -49.37 20.05 24.10
N LYS A 436 -50.10 19.08 23.50
CA LYS A 436 -50.35 18.90 22.06
C LYS A 436 -51.72 19.49 21.66
N GLN A 437 -51.86 19.97 20.43
CA GLN A 437 -53.04 19.92 19.51
C GLN A 437 -52.76 20.84 18.30
N LYS A 438 -53.26 20.69 17.05
CA LYS A 438 -53.84 19.61 16.23
C LYS A 438 -53.92 20.16 14.78
N ALA A 439 -54.05 19.24 13.82
CA ALA A 439 -54.23 19.32 12.34
C ALA A 439 -54.98 20.51 11.69
N ALA A 440 -54.63 20.86 10.43
CA ALA A 440 -55.40 20.50 9.21
C ALA A 440 -54.83 21.10 7.90
N ASP A 441 -55.07 20.34 6.82
CA ASP A 441 -55.21 20.66 5.37
C ASP A 441 -54.03 20.95 4.42
N ALA A 442 -53.99 20.13 3.36
CA ALA A 442 -53.43 20.38 2.04
C ALA A 442 -54.48 21.06 1.14
N PRO A 443 -54.10 21.74 0.02
CA PRO A 443 -54.06 21.01 -1.26
C PRO A 443 -53.07 21.49 -2.34
N LYS A 444 -52.76 20.55 -3.25
CA LYS A 444 -52.61 20.61 -4.73
C LYS A 444 -51.59 21.55 -5.42
N THR A 445 -50.60 20.88 -6.02
CA THR A 445 -50.27 20.82 -7.47
C THR A 445 -50.47 22.06 -8.34
N ILE A 446 -49.37 22.60 -8.92
CA ILE A 446 -49.29 23.06 -10.33
C ILE A 446 -47.88 22.78 -10.88
N LYS A 447 -47.82 21.98 -11.96
CA LYS A 447 -46.75 21.96 -12.96
C LYS A 447 -47.08 22.98 -14.04
N MET A 448 -46.07 23.67 -14.57
CA MET A 448 -45.89 24.18 -15.96
C MET A 448 -44.68 25.13 -15.92
N ALA A 449 -43.76 25.18 -16.87
CA ALA A 449 -43.63 24.58 -18.20
C ALA A 449 -42.14 24.30 -18.48
#